data_AF-A0AAN2TR62-F1
#
_entry.id   AF-A0AAN2TR62-F1
#
_cell.length_a   1.000
_cell.length_b   1.000
_cell.length_c   1.000
_cell.angle_alpha   90.00
_cell.angle_beta   90.00
_cell.angle_gamma   90.00
#
_symmetry.space_group_name_H-M   'P 1'
#
loop_
_entity.id
_entity.type
_entity.pdbx_description
1 polymer ?
#
loop_
_entity_poly.entity_id
_entity_poly.type
_entity_poly.pdbx_seq_one_letter_code
_entity_poly.pdbx_strand_id
1 'polypeptide(L)'
;MVYNSAAELCEGFGYPPVHVKLTIEIIDKRLGPVKAEAEIAIKPVKSKGYLEVLVEELESEHIFADENGSIYGSFGIDQSIQIYDEVLTTIPFEEIMGNENWKETVEESITADKLKEQLGKSLNDYQFSDLSGKYKFRKRCTVTELQFID
;
A
#
# COMPACT_ATOMS: atom_id res chain seq x y z
N MET A 1 15.97 2.38 22.99
CA MET A 1 15.98 3.84 23.30
C MET A 1 14.63 4.17 23.88
N VAL A 2 14.56 4.92 24.99
CA VAL A 2 13.30 5.24 25.68
C VAL A 2 12.96 6.71 25.44
N TYR A 3 11.72 6.98 25.02
CA TYR A 3 11.21 8.33 24.83
C TYR A 3 10.31 8.71 26.02
N ASN A 4 10.49 9.92 26.56
CA ASN A 4 9.74 10.41 27.72
C ASN A 4 8.61 11.37 27.32
N SER A 5 8.50 11.71 26.02
CA SER A 5 7.40 12.51 25.50
C SER A 5 7.12 12.23 24.03
N ALA A 6 5.91 12.56 23.57
CA ALA A 6 5.53 12.54 22.16
C ALA A 6 6.45 13.39 21.28
N ALA A 7 6.98 14.50 21.80
CA ALA A 7 7.88 15.37 21.05
C ALA A 7 9.26 14.72 20.83
N GLU A 8 9.83 14.12 21.89
CA GLU A 8 11.07 13.33 21.79
C GLU A 8 10.91 12.14 20.85
N LEU A 9 9.75 11.49 20.91
CA LEU A 9 9.43 10.36 20.06
C LEU A 9 9.34 10.78 18.59
N CYS A 10 8.60 11.85 18.26
CA CYS A 10 8.55 12.40 16.90
C CYS A 10 9.93 12.70 16.29
N GLU A 11 10.81 13.34 17.06
CA GLU A 11 12.14 13.74 16.58
C GLU A 11 13.09 12.55 16.42
N GLY A 12 12.87 11.47 17.18
CA GLY A 12 13.64 10.23 17.10
C GLY A 12 13.15 9.24 16.05
N PHE A 13 11.98 9.46 15.43
CA PHE A 13 11.42 8.58 14.42
C PHE A 13 12.02 8.83 13.03
N GLY A 14 12.71 7.83 12.50
CA GLY A 14 13.30 7.84 11.15
C GLY A 14 13.23 6.45 10.54
N TYR A 15 12.01 5.91 10.45
CA TYR A 15 11.81 4.60 9.84
C TYR A 15 11.81 4.78 8.31
N PRO A 16 12.76 4.16 7.60
CA PRO A 16 12.87 4.32 6.15
C PRO A 16 11.65 3.68 5.46
N PRO A 17 11.34 4.08 4.22
CA PRO A 17 10.34 3.38 3.43
C PRO A 17 10.66 1.89 3.29
N VAL A 18 9.62 1.06 3.33
CA VAL A 18 9.68 -0.38 3.15
C VAL A 18 9.12 -0.70 1.78
N HIS A 19 9.92 -1.41 0.98
CA HIS A 19 9.53 -1.84 -0.35
C HIS A 19 8.82 -3.18 -0.26
N VAL A 20 7.71 -3.33 -0.99
CA VAL A 20 6.95 -4.57 -1.06
C VAL A 20 6.61 -4.92 -2.50
N LYS A 21 6.70 -6.22 -2.83
CA LYS A 21 6.14 -6.77 -4.05
C LYS A 21 4.78 -7.37 -3.77
N LEU A 22 3.82 -7.06 -4.62
CA LEU A 22 2.40 -7.36 -4.46
C LEU A 22 1.91 -8.10 -5.72
N THR A 23 1.20 -9.21 -5.54
CA THR A 23 0.42 -9.83 -6.62
C THR A 23 -1.06 -9.62 -6.32
N ILE A 24 -1.80 -9.03 -7.26
CA ILE A 24 -3.24 -8.74 -7.17
C ILE A 24 -3.95 -9.52 -8.26
N GLU A 25 -4.97 -10.30 -7.92
CA GLU A 25 -5.92 -10.83 -8.87
C GLU A 25 -7.09 -9.86 -9.08
N ILE A 26 -7.36 -9.51 -10.34
CA ILE A 26 -8.52 -8.68 -10.69
C ILE A 26 -9.71 -9.59 -10.90
N ILE A 27 -10.79 -9.38 -10.15
CA ILE A 27 -12.04 -10.14 -10.29
C ILE A 27 -12.78 -9.65 -11.55
N ASP A 28 -12.25 -10.04 -12.70
CA ASP A 28 -12.90 -9.96 -14.01
C ASP A 28 -12.56 -11.24 -14.79
N LYS A 29 -13.54 -11.79 -15.49
CA LYS A 29 -13.42 -13.05 -16.24
C LYS A 29 -12.34 -13.00 -17.33
N ARG A 30 -11.87 -11.80 -17.67
CA ARG A 30 -10.96 -11.53 -18.78
C ARG A 30 -9.55 -11.17 -18.32
N LEU A 31 -9.34 -10.95 -17.02
CA LEU A 31 -8.08 -10.48 -16.46
C LEU A 31 -7.52 -11.53 -15.50
N GLY A 32 -6.21 -11.78 -15.60
CA GLY A 32 -5.49 -12.65 -14.70
C GLY A 32 -4.85 -11.90 -13.53
N PRO A 33 -4.04 -12.59 -12.72
CA PRO A 33 -3.21 -11.96 -11.70
C PRO A 33 -2.23 -10.94 -12.29
N VAL A 34 -2.04 -9.83 -11.59
CA VAL A 34 -1.18 -8.69 -11.93
C VAL A 34 -0.14 -8.53 -10.84
N LYS A 35 1.10 -8.20 -11.20
CA LYS A 35 2.16 -7.90 -10.25
C LYS A 35 2.37 -6.39 -10.16
N ALA A 36 2.55 -5.91 -8.93
CA ALA A 36 2.82 -4.53 -8.62
C ALA A 36 3.90 -4.43 -7.54
N GLU A 37 4.60 -3.31 -7.50
CA GLU A 37 5.55 -2.96 -6.47
C GLU A 37 5.00 -1.74 -5.73
N ALA A 38 5.17 -1.73 -4.42
CA ALA A 38 4.69 -0.64 -3.57
C ALA A 38 5.79 -0.21 -2.61
N GLU A 39 5.87 1.09 -2.35
CA GLU A 39 6.68 1.69 -1.31
C GLU A 39 5.78 2.16 -0.17
N ILE A 40 6.11 1.74 1.05
CA ILE A 40 5.34 2.04 2.27
C ILE A 40 6.24 2.81 3.22
N ALA A 41 5.90 4.07 3.50
CA ALA A 41 6.64 4.88 4.45
C ALA A 41 5.92 4.98 5.79
N ILE A 42 6.70 5.16 6.85
CA ILE A 42 6.18 5.48 8.18
C ILE A 42 6.60 6.89 8.55
N LYS A 43 5.61 7.76 8.73
CA LYS A 43 5.86 9.18 9.02
C LYS A 43 5.27 9.58 10.37
N PRO A 44 6.04 10.26 11.25
CA PRO A 44 5.49 10.81 12.48
C PRO A 44 4.61 12.04 12.21
N VAL A 45 3.44 12.09 12.86
CA VAL A 45 2.50 13.22 12.75
C VAL A 45 2.40 13.96 14.08
N LYS A 46 3.25 14.98 14.22
CA LYS A 46 3.41 15.76 15.47
C LYS A 46 2.11 16.38 15.99
N SER A 47 1.27 16.92 15.11
CA SER A 47 0.03 17.60 15.53
C SER A 47 -1.03 16.63 16.05
N LYS A 48 -0.89 15.33 15.78
CA LYS A 48 -1.90 14.33 16.10
C LYS A 48 -1.43 13.23 17.06
N GLY A 49 -0.13 13.17 17.36
CA GLY A 49 0.40 12.27 18.39
C GLY A 49 0.47 10.80 17.97
N TYR A 50 0.65 10.52 16.68
CA TYR A 50 0.73 9.16 16.16
C TYR A 50 1.66 9.07 14.93
N LEU A 51 2.01 7.83 14.53
CA LEU A 51 2.68 7.53 13.26
C LEU A 51 1.66 7.18 12.18
N GLU A 52 1.85 7.65 10.96
CA GLU A 52 1.10 7.19 9.77
C GLU A 52 1.93 6.17 9.03
N VAL A 53 1.33 5.03 8.72
CA VAL A 53 1.84 4.07 7.73
C VAL A 53 1.15 4.39 6.41
N LEU A 54 1.92 4.87 5.45
CA LEU A 54 1.44 5.45 4.20
C LEU A 54 1.91 4.58 3.04
N VAL A 55 1.08 4.42 2.00
CA VAL A 55 1.57 4.01 0.69
C VAL A 55 2.07 5.27 -0.01
N GLU A 56 3.38 5.39 -0.22
CA GLU A 56 3.95 6.52 -0.96
C GLU A 56 3.79 6.31 -2.46
N GLU A 57 4.06 5.10 -2.91
CA GLU A 57 4.01 4.74 -4.32
C GLU A 57 3.49 3.32 -4.46
N LEU A 58 2.54 3.10 -5.37
CA LEU A 58 2.15 1.78 -5.82
C LEU A 58 2.22 1.84 -7.34
N GLU A 59 3.15 1.09 -7.92
CA GLU A 59 3.31 0.98 -9.36
C GLU A 59 3.13 -0.47 -9.79
N SER A 60 2.20 -0.71 -10.70
CA SER A 60 2.13 -2.00 -11.38
C SER A 60 2.78 -1.92 -12.76
N GLU A 61 3.73 -2.79 -13.03
CA GLU A 61 4.09 -3.10 -14.42
C GLU A 61 2.83 -3.68 -15.09
N HIS A 62 2.33 -2.94 -16.09
CA HIS A 62 1.26 -3.27 -17.02
C HIS A 62 0.43 -4.54 -16.71
N ILE A 63 -0.87 -4.35 -16.49
CA ILE A 63 -1.85 -5.45 -16.45
C ILE A 63 -1.79 -6.20 -17.79
N PHE A 64 -1.03 -7.29 -17.89
CA PHE A 64 -1.01 -8.18 -19.05
C PHE A 64 -1.84 -9.43 -18.76
N ALA A 65 -2.68 -9.83 -19.71
CA ALA A 65 -3.29 -11.16 -19.71
C ALA A 65 -2.36 -12.10 -20.49
N ASP A 66 -1.97 -13.23 -19.88
CA ASP A 66 -0.87 -14.09 -20.35
C ASP A 66 -1.10 -14.77 -21.71
N GLU A 67 -2.31 -14.81 -22.27
CA GLU A 67 -2.60 -15.69 -23.42
C GLU A 67 -3.28 -15.08 -24.64
N ASN A 68 -3.62 -13.79 -24.68
CA ASN A 68 -4.18 -13.18 -25.88
C ASN A 68 -3.58 -11.80 -26.11
N GLY A 69 -2.95 -11.64 -27.27
CA GLY A 69 -2.26 -10.43 -27.67
C GLY A 69 -3.02 -9.19 -27.27
N SER A 70 -2.33 -8.29 -26.57
CA SER A 70 -2.66 -6.88 -26.51
C SER A 70 -4.15 -6.60 -26.18
N ILE A 71 -4.48 -6.52 -24.89
CA ILE A 71 -5.77 -6.05 -24.36
C ILE A 71 -6.20 -4.68 -24.94
N TYR A 72 -5.26 -3.97 -25.56
CA TYR A 72 -5.42 -2.73 -26.31
C TYR A 72 -6.49 -2.83 -27.42
N GLY A 73 -6.73 -4.02 -27.99
CA GLY A 73 -7.69 -4.19 -29.08
C GLY A 73 -9.17 -4.16 -28.68
N SER A 74 -9.52 -4.42 -27.41
CA SER A 74 -10.93 -4.57 -27.00
C SER A 74 -11.39 -3.61 -25.90
N PHE A 75 -10.51 -3.10 -25.04
CA PHE A 75 -10.91 -2.21 -23.95
C PHE A 75 -9.98 -1.01 -23.71
N GLY A 76 -8.80 -0.93 -24.32
CA GLY A 76 -7.94 0.27 -24.26
C GLY A 76 -7.53 0.68 -22.83
N ILE A 77 -7.46 -0.27 -21.90
CA ILE A 77 -7.02 -0.04 -20.52
C ILE A 77 -5.54 -0.37 -20.47
N ASP A 78 -4.70 0.62 -20.74
CA ASP A 78 -3.30 0.62 -20.32
C ASP A 78 -3.26 1.44 -19.05
N GLN A 79 -3.39 0.79 -17.90
CA GLN A 79 -3.33 1.51 -16.63
C GLN A 79 -2.54 0.70 -15.61
N SER A 80 -1.38 1.25 -15.26
CA SER A 80 -0.78 1.03 -13.97
C SER A 80 -1.82 1.30 -12.87
N ILE A 81 -1.84 0.46 -11.84
CA ILE A 81 -2.52 0.80 -10.59
C ILE A 81 -1.63 1.84 -9.93
N GLN A 82 -2.14 3.05 -9.75
CA GLN A 82 -1.44 4.15 -9.10
C GLN A 82 -2.26 4.60 -7.89
N ILE A 83 -1.82 4.20 -6.70
CA ILE A 83 -2.35 4.67 -5.43
C ILE A 83 -1.22 5.41 -4.75
N TYR A 84 -1.41 6.71 -4.52
CA TYR A 84 -0.44 7.59 -3.90
C TYR A 84 -1.02 8.18 -2.61
N ASP A 85 -0.17 8.31 -1.60
CA ASP A 85 -0.41 9.04 -0.36
C ASP A 85 -1.64 8.58 0.47
N GLU A 86 -1.97 7.28 0.45
CA GLU A 86 -3.08 6.73 1.26
C GLU A 86 -2.57 6.26 2.64
N VAL A 87 -3.23 6.72 3.71
CA VAL A 87 -2.96 6.27 5.08
C VAL A 87 -3.57 4.90 5.31
N LEU A 88 -2.72 3.88 5.48
CA LEU A 88 -3.14 2.51 5.73
C LEU A 88 -3.55 2.29 7.18
N THR A 89 -2.77 2.84 8.11
CA THR A 89 -3.03 2.73 9.56
C THR A 89 -2.27 3.80 10.34
N THR A 90 -2.66 3.98 11.59
CA THR A 90 -2.01 4.89 12.54
C THR A 90 -1.59 4.15 13.80
N ILE A 91 -0.40 4.44 14.31
CA ILE A 91 0.12 3.86 15.56
C ILE A 91 0.24 4.99 16.60
N PRO A 92 -0.58 5.00 17.66
CA PRO A 92 -0.52 6.01 18.72
C PRO A 92 0.84 6.03 19.42
N PHE A 93 1.34 7.22 19.77
CA PHE A 93 2.60 7.31 20.49
C PHE A 93 2.53 6.69 21.89
N GLU A 94 1.37 6.67 22.52
CA GLU A 94 1.15 6.01 23.81
C GLU A 94 1.48 4.51 23.77
N GLU A 95 1.28 3.85 22.63
CA GLU A 95 1.62 2.43 22.45
C GLU A 95 3.14 2.20 22.31
N ILE A 96 3.88 3.26 21.99
CA ILE A 96 5.32 3.22 21.70
C ILE A 96 6.15 3.76 22.86
N MET A 97 5.61 4.72 23.63
CA MET A 97 6.30 5.33 24.76
C MET A 97 6.71 4.27 25.79
N GLY A 98 7.96 4.34 26.24
CA GLY A 98 8.51 3.37 27.20
C GLY A 98 8.99 2.05 26.59
N ASN A 99 8.78 1.80 25.29
CA ASN A 99 9.24 0.57 24.64
C ASN A 99 10.66 0.74 24.07
N GLU A 100 11.62 -0.03 24.59
CA GLU A 100 13.00 -0.04 24.08
C GLU A 100 13.11 -0.63 22.67
N ASN A 101 12.20 -1.54 22.32
CA ASN A 101 12.07 -2.25 21.04
C ASN A 101 10.88 -1.73 20.22
N TRP A 102 10.64 -0.42 20.22
CA TRP A 102 9.55 0.19 19.44
C TRP A 102 9.50 -0.25 17.96
N LYS A 103 10.63 -0.62 17.36
CA LYS A 103 10.68 -1.17 15.99
C LYS A 103 9.85 -2.43 15.85
N GLU A 104 9.91 -3.33 16.85
CA GLU A 104 9.11 -4.57 16.86
C GLU A 104 7.61 -4.25 16.92
N THR A 105 7.20 -3.25 17.73
CA THR A 105 5.79 -2.79 17.79
C THR A 105 5.31 -2.20 16.46
N VAL A 106 6.19 -1.47 15.79
CA VAL A 106 5.90 -0.90 14.47
C VAL A 106 5.81 -1.99 13.39
N GLU A 107 6.74 -2.94 13.38
CA GLU A 107 6.70 -4.11 12.48
C GLU A 107 5.46 -4.99 12.73
N GLU A 108 5.07 -5.20 14.00
CA GLU A 108 3.82 -5.90 14.35
C GLU A 108 2.57 -5.15 13.84
N SER A 109 2.66 -3.83 13.69
CA SER A 109 1.61 -3.01 13.12
C SER A 109 1.58 -3.07 11.58
N ILE A 110 2.68 -3.44 10.94
CA ILE A 110 2.85 -3.52 9.47
C ILE A 110 3.07 -4.97 9.04
N THR A 111 2.46 -5.93 9.73
CA THR A 111 2.52 -7.32 9.32
C THR A 111 1.92 -7.51 7.92
N ALA A 112 2.40 -8.53 7.21
CA ALA A 112 1.90 -8.87 5.87
C ALA A 112 0.36 -8.96 5.83
N ASP A 113 -0.25 -9.55 6.86
CA ASP A 113 -1.70 -9.74 6.93
C ASP A 113 -2.45 -8.43 7.11
N LYS A 114 -2.01 -7.56 8.04
CA LYS A 114 -2.59 -6.22 8.22
C LYS A 114 -2.44 -5.39 6.95
N LEU A 115 -1.27 -5.45 6.32
CA LEU A 115 -0.99 -4.74 5.08
C LEU A 115 -1.88 -5.21 3.93
N LYS A 116 -2.01 -6.53 3.73
CA LYS A 116 -2.93 -7.12 2.74
C LYS A 116 -4.37 -6.68 2.96
N GLU A 117 -4.83 -6.65 4.22
CA GLU A 117 -6.20 -6.22 4.53
C GLU A 117 -6.44 -4.75 4.15
N GLN A 118 -5.53 -3.84 4.54
CA GLN A 118 -5.69 -2.40 4.29
C GLN A 118 -5.50 -2.04 2.81
N LEU A 119 -4.49 -2.63 2.14
CA LEU A 119 -4.33 -2.49 0.69
C LEU A 119 -5.53 -3.07 -0.06
N GLY A 120 -6.05 -4.22 0.38
CA GLY A 120 -7.25 -4.83 -0.18
C GLY A 120 -8.46 -3.91 -0.12
N LYS A 121 -8.68 -3.19 1.00
CA LYS A 121 -9.75 -2.18 1.10
C LYS A 121 -9.53 -1.04 0.09
N SER A 122 -8.34 -0.45 0.09
CA SER A 122 -7.98 0.67 -0.77
C SER A 122 -8.14 0.33 -2.26
N LEU A 123 -7.64 -0.84 -2.67
CA LEU A 123 -7.76 -1.34 -4.05
C LEU A 123 -9.20 -1.65 -4.45
N ASN A 124 -10.05 -2.07 -3.52
CA ASN A 124 -11.48 -2.32 -3.80
C ASN A 124 -12.29 -1.03 -4.00
N ASP A 125 -11.83 0.09 -3.43
CA ASP A 125 -12.42 1.40 -3.62
C ASP A 125 -11.82 2.15 -4.82
N TYR A 126 -10.65 1.72 -5.32
CA TYR A 126 -10.00 2.29 -6.49
C TYR A 126 -10.89 2.19 -7.75
N GLN A 127 -11.03 3.32 -8.44
CA GLN A 127 -11.74 3.41 -9.71
C GLN A 127 -10.74 3.57 -10.84
N PHE A 128 -10.66 2.53 -11.66
CA PHE A 128 -9.87 2.54 -12.88
C PHE A 128 -10.57 3.40 -13.92
N SER A 129 -9.81 4.23 -14.63
CA SER A 129 -10.32 5.00 -15.76
C SER A 129 -9.89 4.33 -17.07
N ASP A 130 -10.45 4.71 -18.20
CA ASP A 130 -9.85 4.38 -19.49
C ASP A 130 -8.89 5.50 -19.92
N LEU A 131 -8.09 5.29 -20.98
CA LEU A 131 -7.17 6.29 -21.51
C LEU A 131 -7.86 7.62 -21.88
N SER A 132 -9.14 7.59 -22.23
CA SER A 132 -9.91 8.79 -22.54
C SER A 132 -10.50 9.50 -21.32
N GLY A 133 -10.39 8.89 -20.12
CA GLY A 133 -10.99 9.35 -18.87
C GLY A 133 -12.53 9.36 -18.89
N LYS A 134 -13.14 8.85 -19.96
CA LYS A 134 -14.59 8.89 -20.22
C LYS A 134 -15.32 7.78 -19.48
N TYR A 135 -14.67 6.64 -19.26
CA TYR A 135 -15.27 5.50 -18.60
C TYR A 135 -14.50 5.18 -17.32
N LYS A 136 -15.23 5.16 -16.21
CA LYS A 136 -14.72 4.68 -14.92
C LYS A 136 -15.34 3.32 -14.62
N PHE A 137 -14.50 2.36 -14.29
CA PHE A 137 -14.94 1.03 -13.93
C PHE A 137 -14.37 0.65 -12.57
N ARG A 138 -15.26 0.18 -11.69
CA ARG A 138 -14.86 -0.37 -10.41
C ARG A 138 -14.57 -1.85 -10.60
N LYS A 139 -13.31 -2.24 -10.47
CA LYS A 139 -12.93 -3.66 -10.37
C LYS A 139 -12.61 -3.97 -8.93
N ARG A 140 -12.99 -5.18 -8.51
CA ARG A 140 -12.53 -5.70 -7.23
C ARG A 140 -11.19 -6.35 -7.44
N CYS A 141 -10.27 -6.04 -6.54
CA CYS A 141 -8.90 -6.50 -6.55
C CYS A 141 -8.71 -7.35 -5.31
N THR A 142 -8.16 -8.55 -5.48
CA THR A 142 -7.82 -9.46 -4.39
C THR A 142 -6.32 -9.58 -4.31
N VAL A 143 -5.72 -9.21 -3.19
CA VAL A 143 -4.29 -9.43 -2.97
C VAL A 143 -4.05 -10.92 -2.74
N THR A 144 -3.26 -11.56 -3.60
CA THR A 144 -2.96 -12.99 -3.52
C THR A 144 -1.58 -13.25 -2.93
N GLU A 145 -0.61 -12.37 -3.19
CA GLU A 145 0.76 -12.49 -2.71
C GLU A 145 1.31 -11.14 -2.23
N LEU A 146 2.14 -11.17 -1.20
CA LEU A 146 2.87 -10.01 -0.69
C LEU A 146 4.25 -10.47 -0.20
N GLN A 147 5.29 -9.76 -0.63
CA GLN A 147 6.68 -10.04 -0.25
C GLN A 147 7.34 -8.73 0.17
N PHE A 148 7.97 -8.70 1.33
CA PHE A 148 8.82 -7.57 1.75
C PHE A 148 10.17 -7.67 1.03
N ILE A 149 10.65 -6.54 0.53
CA ILE A 149 11.95 -6.40 -0.13
C ILE A 149 12.87 -5.64 0.82
N ASP A 150 14.04 -6.23 1.11
CA ASP A 150 15.10 -5.64 1.93
C ASP A 150 15.90 -4.55 1.17
#